data_AF-A0A6G9H4T7-F1
#
_entry.id   AF-A0A6G9H4T7-F1
#
_cell.length_a   1.000
_cell.length_b   1.000
_cell.length_c   1.000
_cell.angle_alpha   90.00
_cell.angle_beta   90.00
_cell.angle_gamma   90.00
#
_symmetry.space_group_name_H-M   'P 1'
#
loop_
_entity.id
_entity.type
_entity.pdbx_description
1 polymer ?
#
loop_
_entity_poly.entity_id
_entity_poly.type
_entity_poly.pdbx_seq_one_letter_code
_entity_poly.pdbx_strand_id
1 'polypeptide(L)'
;MLRLGLTGGIGAGKSEVSRLLAGYGAVVVDSDRIAREVVEPGTPGLAAVVAEFGPGVLTGDGTLDRPALGAIVFGNPERLQALNAIVHPLVRARSAELEAAAGQDAIVVHDVPLLVENGMAPLYDLVVVVDASSETRIDRLVRTRGMTEAAARERMAAQATREERRAVADVVIDNDGPLEKLEPQVREVWESLPERAAESGRRGRME
;
A
#
# COMPACT_ATOMS: atom_id res chain seq x y z
N MET A 1 17.65 -3.58 -9.93
CA MET A 1 16.26 -3.85 -9.51
C MET A 1 15.64 -2.50 -9.30
N LEU A 2 14.44 -2.28 -9.81
CA LEU A 2 13.72 -1.02 -9.63
C LEU A 2 12.67 -1.18 -8.54
N ARG A 3 12.72 -0.35 -7.49
CA ARG A 3 11.72 -0.30 -6.42
C ARG A 3 10.74 0.83 -6.71
N LEU A 4 9.52 0.46 -7.09
CA LEU A 4 8.45 1.39 -7.42
C LEU A 4 7.48 1.51 -6.23
N GLY A 5 7.33 2.70 -5.66
CA GLY A 5 6.30 2.99 -4.68
C GLY A 5 4.98 3.29 -5.37
N LEU A 6 3.96 2.45 -5.17
CA LEU A 6 2.62 2.67 -5.68
C LEU A 6 1.73 3.18 -4.55
N THR A 7 1.14 4.36 -4.74
CA THR A 7 0.23 4.94 -3.74
C THR A 7 -0.96 5.64 -4.40
N GLY A 8 -1.91 6.08 -3.58
CA GLY A 8 -3.13 6.72 -4.04
C GLY A 8 -4.12 6.86 -2.89
N GLY A 9 -4.96 7.89 -2.95
CA GLY A 9 -5.99 8.08 -1.93
C GLY A 9 -7.00 6.92 -1.90
N ILE A 10 -7.70 6.78 -0.78
CA ILE A 10 -8.75 5.78 -0.64
C ILE A 10 -9.78 5.91 -1.78
N GLY A 11 -10.11 4.79 -2.43
CA GLY A 11 -11.01 4.78 -3.59
C GLY A 11 -10.38 5.18 -4.94
N ALA A 12 -9.08 5.48 -5.01
CA ALA A 12 -8.41 5.87 -6.25
C ALA A 12 -8.19 4.71 -7.25
N GLY A 13 -8.35 3.45 -6.83
CA GLY A 13 -8.19 2.27 -7.72
C GLY A 13 -6.76 1.73 -7.79
N LYS A 14 -5.93 2.03 -6.80
CA LYS A 14 -4.57 1.50 -6.61
C LYS A 14 -4.44 -0.01 -6.84
N SER A 15 -5.36 -0.80 -6.27
CA SER A 15 -5.35 -2.26 -6.41
C SER A 15 -5.49 -2.73 -7.85
N GLU A 16 -6.21 -1.98 -8.69
CA GLU A 16 -6.38 -2.32 -10.10
C GLU A 16 -5.12 -2.02 -10.92
N VAL A 17 -4.47 -0.88 -10.64
CA VAL A 17 -3.15 -0.57 -11.22
C VAL A 17 -2.11 -1.61 -10.81
N SER A 18 -2.08 -1.99 -9.53
CA SER A 18 -1.22 -3.06 -9.01
C SER A 18 -1.46 -4.39 -9.73
N ARG A 19 -2.72 -4.76 -9.96
CA ARG A 19 -3.11 -5.97 -10.71
C ARG A 19 -2.61 -5.94 -12.16
N LEU A 20 -2.74 -4.80 -12.83
CA LEU A 20 -2.29 -4.61 -14.21
C LEU A 20 -0.77 -4.71 -14.31
N LEU A 21 -0.03 -4.03 -13.43
CA LEU A 21 1.44 -4.11 -13.38
C LEU A 21 1.93 -5.54 -13.11
N ALA A 22 1.28 -6.27 -12.19
CA ALA A 22 1.56 -7.68 -11.98
C ALA A 22 1.35 -8.51 -13.26
N GLY A 23 0.29 -8.22 -14.02
CA GLY A 23 0.01 -8.85 -15.31
C GLY A 23 1.06 -8.59 -16.39
N TYR A 24 1.83 -7.51 -16.26
CA TYR A 24 2.96 -7.19 -17.15
C TYR A 24 4.30 -7.77 -16.68
N GLY A 25 4.34 -8.40 -15.50
CA GLY A 25 5.53 -9.05 -14.95
C GLY A 25 6.14 -8.36 -13.74
N ALA A 26 5.50 -7.34 -13.17
CA ALA A 26 5.95 -6.74 -11.93
C ALA A 26 5.79 -7.71 -10.74
N VAL A 27 6.75 -7.70 -9.82
CA VAL A 27 6.59 -8.37 -8.52
C VAL A 27 5.91 -7.40 -7.56
N VAL A 28 4.72 -7.75 -7.08
CA VAL A 28 3.95 -6.89 -6.18
C VAL A 28 4.19 -7.27 -4.71
N VAL A 29 4.69 -6.30 -3.96
CA VAL A 29 4.81 -6.32 -2.50
C VAL A 29 3.67 -5.49 -1.92
N ASP A 30 2.54 -6.14 -1.65
CA ASP A 30 1.37 -5.52 -1.02
C ASP A 30 1.54 -5.50 0.50
N SER A 31 1.81 -4.32 1.06
CA SER A 31 2.03 -4.16 2.50
C SER A 31 0.80 -4.52 3.34
N ASP A 32 -0.40 -4.24 2.85
CA ASP A 32 -1.64 -4.59 3.56
C ASP A 32 -1.82 -6.11 3.57
N ARG A 33 -1.60 -6.78 2.45
CA ARG A 33 -1.67 -8.26 2.38
C ARG A 33 -0.63 -8.90 3.30
N ILE A 34 0.62 -8.46 3.22
CA ILE A 34 1.70 -8.99 4.06
C ILE A 34 1.41 -8.76 5.55
N ALA A 35 0.89 -7.59 5.93
CA ALA A 35 0.49 -7.32 7.31
C ALA A 35 -0.62 -8.25 7.81
N ARG A 36 -1.41 -8.88 6.91
CA ARG A 36 -2.35 -9.95 7.28
C ARG A 36 -1.66 -11.29 7.41
N GLU A 37 -0.82 -11.64 6.45
CA GLU A 37 -0.11 -12.93 6.39
C GLU A 37 0.79 -13.15 7.61
N VAL A 38 1.52 -12.12 8.05
CA VAL A 38 2.48 -12.25 9.16
C VAL A 38 1.82 -12.46 10.53
N VAL A 39 0.49 -12.37 10.60
CA VAL A 39 -0.32 -12.63 11.81
C VAL A 39 -1.40 -13.68 11.56
N GLU A 40 -1.23 -14.55 10.54
CA GLU A 40 -2.10 -15.70 10.34
C GLU A 40 -1.88 -16.80 11.41
N PRO A 41 -2.85 -17.70 11.61
CA PRO A 41 -2.68 -18.84 12.52
C PRO A 41 -1.37 -19.60 12.30
N GLY A 42 -0.67 -19.90 13.39
CA GLY A 42 0.61 -20.62 13.35
C GLY A 42 1.84 -19.74 13.08
N THR A 43 1.66 -18.44 12.84
CA THR A 43 2.80 -17.52 12.68
C THR A 43 3.36 -17.03 14.03
N PRO A 44 4.67 -16.73 14.10
CA PRO A 44 5.25 -16.06 15.27
C PRO A 44 4.63 -14.68 15.54
N GLY A 45 4.17 -13.98 14.50
CA GLY A 45 3.53 -12.67 14.65
C GLY A 45 2.20 -12.75 15.37
N LEU A 46 1.35 -13.74 15.06
CA LEU A 46 0.11 -13.94 15.80
C LEU A 46 0.39 -14.25 17.27
N ALA A 47 1.36 -15.13 17.55
CA ALA A 47 1.73 -15.48 18.93
C ALA A 47 2.21 -14.25 19.72
N ALA A 48 3.01 -13.38 19.11
CA ALA A 48 3.46 -12.13 19.72
C ALA A 48 2.30 -11.15 19.98
N VAL A 49 1.36 -11.01 19.04
CA VAL A 49 0.15 -10.18 19.22
C VAL A 49 -0.70 -10.71 20.37
N VAL A 50 -0.90 -12.02 20.47
CA VAL A 50 -1.66 -12.63 21.57
C VAL A 50 -0.96 -12.45 22.92
N ALA A 51 0.37 -12.54 22.95
CA ALA A 51 1.14 -12.31 24.17
C ALA A 51 1.01 -10.86 24.69
N GLU A 52 0.97 -9.88 23.79
CA GLU A 52 0.87 -8.46 24.14
C GLU A 52 -0.56 -8.01 24.47
N PHE A 53 -1.55 -8.44 23.67
CA PHE A 53 -2.94 -7.95 23.76
C PHE A 53 -3.90 -8.93 24.42
N GLY A 54 -3.43 -10.13 24.77
CA GLY A 54 -4.20 -11.19 25.41
C GLY A 54 -5.03 -12.02 24.41
N PRO A 55 -5.61 -13.15 24.86
CA PRO A 55 -6.33 -14.09 23.99
C PRO A 55 -7.66 -13.54 23.44
N GLY A 56 -8.15 -12.42 23.97
CA GLY A 56 -9.39 -11.77 23.49
C GLY A 56 -9.28 -11.18 22.09
N VAL A 57 -8.07 -11.14 21.50
CA VAL A 57 -7.85 -10.75 20.10
C VAL A 57 -7.97 -11.93 19.13
N LEU A 58 -8.35 -13.11 19.61
CA LEU A 58 -8.60 -14.28 18.79
C LEU A 58 -10.10 -14.53 18.62
N THR A 59 -10.47 -14.95 17.42
CA THR A 59 -11.77 -15.55 17.13
C THR A 59 -11.83 -16.99 17.70
N GLY A 60 -13.02 -17.60 17.66
CA GLY A 60 -13.21 -18.99 18.10
C GLY A 60 -12.45 -20.04 17.28
N ASP A 61 -12.00 -19.71 16.05
CA ASP A 61 -11.19 -20.59 15.20
C ASP A 61 -9.68 -20.31 15.32
N GLY A 62 -9.26 -19.42 16.22
CA GLY A 62 -7.86 -19.10 16.48
C GLY A 62 -7.23 -18.16 15.46
N THR A 63 -8.03 -17.52 14.60
CA THR A 63 -7.59 -16.41 13.75
C THR A 63 -7.62 -15.08 14.50
N LEU A 64 -6.95 -14.05 13.95
CA LEU A 64 -6.95 -12.72 14.55
C LEU A 64 -8.31 -12.03 14.37
N ASP A 65 -8.97 -11.70 15.47
CA ASP A 65 -10.15 -10.84 15.51
C ASP A 65 -9.72 -9.37 15.34
N ARG A 66 -9.73 -8.91 14.08
CA ARG A 66 -9.35 -7.54 13.72
C ARG A 66 -10.27 -6.48 14.32
N PRO A 67 -11.61 -6.64 14.35
CA PRO A 67 -12.48 -5.75 15.10
C PRO A 67 -12.09 -5.63 16.58
N ALA A 68 -11.84 -6.77 17.27
CA ALA A 68 -11.46 -6.76 18.68
C ALA A 68 -10.10 -6.08 18.90
N LEU A 69 -9.08 -6.43 18.10
CA LEU A 69 -7.78 -5.77 18.16
C LEU A 69 -7.91 -4.27 17.84
N GLY A 70 -8.70 -3.93 16.83
CA GLY A 70 -9.00 -2.55 16.45
C GLY A 70 -9.57 -1.74 17.60
N ALA A 71 -10.52 -2.29 18.35
CA ALA A 71 -11.11 -1.63 19.51
C ALA A 71 -10.08 -1.36 20.64
N ILE A 72 -8.99 -2.12 20.70
CA ILE A 72 -7.91 -1.93 21.68
C ILE A 72 -6.91 -0.86 21.22
N VAL A 73 -6.57 -0.84 19.92
CA VAL A 73 -5.49 0.02 19.40
C VAL A 73 -5.99 1.35 18.85
N PHE A 74 -7.20 1.42 18.31
CA PHE A 74 -7.74 2.66 17.78
C PHE A 74 -8.12 3.62 18.92
N GLY A 75 -7.62 4.85 18.84
CA GLY A 75 -7.78 5.85 19.92
C GLY A 75 -6.77 5.70 21.06
N ASN A 76 -5.86 4.73 21.00
CA ASN A 76 -4.78 4.56 21.98
C ASN A 76 -3.40 4.51 21.29
N PRO A 77 -2.67 5.64 21.25
CA PRO A 77 -1.38 5.73 20.57
C PRO A 77 -0.32 4.75 21.09
N GLU A 78 -0.28 4.49 22.39
CA GLU A 78 0.68 3.57 23.01
C GLU A 78 0.41 2.12 22.57
N ARG A 79 -0.86 1.71 22.57
CA ARG A 79 -1.28 0.37 22.10
C ARG A 79 -1.05 0.20 20.61
N LEU A 80 -1.32 1.23 19.81
CA LEU A 80 -1.02 1.23 18.39
C LEU A 80 0.50 1.09 18.14
N GLN A 81 1.33 1.79 18.91
CA GLN A 81 2.77 1.68 18.82
C GLN A 81 3.27 0.27 19.18
N ALA A 82 2.72 -0.35 20.23
CA ALA A 82 3.05 -1.73 20.60
C ALA A 82 2.72 -2.72 19.47
N LEU A 83 1.53 -2.59 18.84
CA LEU A 83 1.17 -3.41 17.69
C LEU A 83 2.13 -3.21 16.52
N ASN A 84 2.45 -1.95 16.20
CA ASN A 84 3.37 -1.61 15.11
C ASN A 84 4.78 -2.15 15.37
N ALA A 85 5.25 -2.16 16.62
CA ALA A 85 6.55 -2.70 17.00
C ALA A 85 6.64 -4.23 16.74
N ILE A 86 5.53 -4.95 16.82
CA ILE A 86 5.44 -6.38 16.50
C ILE A 86 5.35 -6.58 14.98
N VAL A 87 4.44 -5.85 14.32
CA VAL A 87 4.07 -6.12 12.92
C VAL A 87 5.09 -5.57 11.92
N HIS A 88 5.62 -4.36 12.13
CA HIS A 88 6.49 -3.72 11.14
C HIS A 88 7.77 -4.51 10.84
N PRO A 89 8.50 -5.08 11.82
CA PRO A 89 9.67 -5.90 11.53
C PRO A 89 9.35 -7.12 10.67
N LEU A 90 8.22 -7.78 10.94
CA LEU A 90 7.78 -8.97 10.18
C LEU A 90 7.39 -8.61 8.75
N VAL A 91 6.68 -7.50 8.55
CA VAL A 91 6.34 -6.99 7.23
C VAL A 91 7.62 -6.67 6.44
N ARG A 92 8.59 -5.99 7.05
CA ARG A 92 9.87 -5.67 6.42
C ARG A 92 10.64 -6.92 6.00
N ALA A 93 10.73 -7.92 6.88
CA ALA A 93 11.40 -9.18 6.58
C ALA A 93 10.74 -9.89 5.40
N ARG A 94 9.40 -10.00 5.41
CA ARG A 94 8.65 -10.64 4.32
C ARG A 94 8.75 -9.88 3.00
N SER A 95 8.73 -8.55 3.04
CA SER A 95 8.97 -7.72 1.85
C SER A 95 10.38 -7.96 1.28
N ALA A 96 11.41 -8.02 2.12
CA ALA A 96 12.77 -8.27 1.68
C ALA A 96 12.96 -9.67 1.07
N GLU A 97 12.28 -10.69 1.58
CA GLU A 97 12.26 -12.03 0.97
C GLU A 97 11.66 -12.01 -0.45
N LEU A 98 10.55 -11.29 -0.64
CA LEU A 98 9.90 -11.16 -1.95
C LEU A 98 10.77 -10.37 -2.93
N GLU A 99 11.42 -9.29 -2.48
CA GLU A 99 12.39 -8.53 -3.26
C GLU A 99 13.57 -9.42 -3.69
N ALA A 100 14.17 -10.18 -2.76
CA ALA A 100 15.30 -11.06 -3.04
C ALA A 100 14.95 -12.17 -4.05
N ALA A 101 13.74 -12.71 -3.96
CA ALA A 101 13.25 -13.75 -4.87
C ALA A 101 12.94 -13.21 -6.29
N ALA A 102 12.68 -11.91 -6.44
CA ALA A 102 12.37 -11.29 -7.73
C ALA A 102 13.57 -11.25 -8.69
N GLY A 103 14.78 -11.14 -8.15
CA GLY A 103 16.02 -11.04 -8.92
C GLY A 103 16.46 -9.61 -9.24
N GLN A 104 17.71 -9.45 -9.68
CA GLN A 104 18.35 -8.14 -9.78
C GLN A 104 17.80 -7.24 -10.89
N ASP A 105 17.12 -7.78 -11.89
CA ASP A 105 16.55 -7.00 -13.00
C ASP A 105 15.04 -6.78 -12.86
N ALA A 106 14.45 -7.21 -11.75
CA ALA A 106 13.01 -7.09 -11.52
C ALA A 106 12.55 -5.65 -11.28
N ILE A 107 11.30 -5.40 -11.64
CA ILE A 107 10.51 -4.25 -11.21
C ILE A 107 9.64 -4.72 -10.03
N VAL A 108 9.93 -4.19 -8.85
CA VAL A 108 9.20 -4.51 -7.62
C VAL A 108 8.28 -3.33 -7.28
N VAL A 109 6.98 -3.59 -7.27
CA VAL A 109 5.94 -2.62 -6.95
C VAL A 109 5.56 -2.78 -5.49
N HIS A 110 5.92 -1.80 -4.68
CA HIS A 110 5.50 -1.69 -3.29
C HIS A 110 4.17 -0.97 -3.22
N ASP A 111 3.11 -1.74 -2.97
CA ASP A 111 1.77 -1.20 -2.88
C ASP A 111 1.49 -0.67 -1.46
N VAL A 112 1.62 0.65 -1.26
CA VAL A 112 1.64 1.30 0.07
C VAL A 112 0.58 2.40 0.17
N PRO A 113 -0.56 2.14 0.85
CA PRO A 113 -1.65 3.11 0.97
C PRO A 113 -1.29 4.43 1.66
N LEU A 114 -0.37 4.41 2.61
CA LEU A 114 0.02 5.56 3.45
C LEU A 114 1.46 6.03 3.15
N LEU A 115 1.91 5.88 1.91
CA LEU A 115 3.28 6.19 1.50
C LEU A 115 3.63 7.65 1.79
N VAL A 116 2.70 8.56 1.51
CA VAL A 116 2.92 10.01 1.63
C VAL A 116 2.84 10.45 3.08
N GLU A 117 1.82 9.98 3.78
CA GLU A 117 1.57 10.25 5.20
C GLU A 117 2.75 9.84 6.08
N ASN A 118 3.43 8.74 5.71
CA ASN A 118 4.58 8.22 6.44
C ASN A 118 5.93 8.71 5.89
N GLY A 119 5.95 9.63 4.92
CA GLY A 119 7.19 10.17 4.34
C GLY A 119 8.06 9.10 3.67
N MET A 120 7.44 8.06 3.10
CA MET A 120 8.13 6.89 2.56
C MET A 120 8.60 7.05 1.11
N ALA A 121 8.23 8.15 0.43
CA ALA A 121 8.63 8.40 -0.95
C ALA A 121 10.14 8.23 -1.22
N PRO A 122 11.06 8.73 -0.35
CA PRO A 122 12.50 8.57 -0.58
C PRO A 122 13.02 7.13 -0.47
N LEU A 123 12.20 6.16 -0.05
CA LEU A 123 12.59 4.74 0.02
C LEU A 123 12.49 4.02 -1.34
N TYR A 124 11.92 4.69 -2.34
CA TYR A 124 11.64 4.14 -3.66
C TYR A 124 12.42 4.89 -4.73
N ASP A 125 12.80 4.18 -5.80
CA ASP A 125 13.49 4.76 -6.95
C ASP A 125 12.54 5.59 -7.83
N LEU A 126 11.24 5.28 -7.74
CA LEU A 126 10.16 5.94 -8.46
C LEU A 126 8.85 5.81 -7.68
N VAL A 127 8.07 6.89 -7.60
CA VAL A 127 6.73 6.91 -7.00
C VAL A 127 5.65 7.12 -8.08
N VAL A 128 4.75 6.14 -8.18
CA VAL A 128 3.53 6.24 -8.99
C VAL A 128 2.35 6.57 -8.08
N VAL A 129 1.66 7.65 -8.39
CA VAL A 129 0.42 8.03 -7.73
C VAL A 129 -0.76 7.71 -8.63
N VAL A 130 -1.66 6.87 -8.15
CA VAL A 130 -2.99 6.68 -8.75
C VAL A 130 -3.90 7.77 -8.22
N ASP A 131 -4.35 8.63 -9.12
CA ASP A 131 -5.16 9.80 -8.81
C ASP A 131 -6.58 9.66 -9.34
N ALA A 132 -7.53 10.20 -8.59
CA ALA A 132 -8.92 10.32 -8.98
C ALA A 132 -9.54 11.47 -8.18
N SER A 133 -10.47 12.19 -8.77
CA SER A 133 -11.23 13.26 -8.12
C SER A 133 -11.94 12.76 -6.86
N SER A 134 -12.16 13.68 -5.92
CA SER A 134 -12.90 13.37 -4.70
C SER A 134 -14.29 12.79 -4.97
N GLU A 135 -14.96 13.30 -6.01
CA GLU A 135 -16.29 12.83 -6.44
C GLU A 135 -16.25 11.36 -6.88
N THR A 136 -15.32 11.01 -7.78
CA THR A 136 -15.11 9.63 -8.24
C THR A 136 -14.76 8.70 -7.07
N ARG A 137 -13.88 9.13 -6.16
CA ARG A 137 -13.49 8.30 -5.00
C ARG A 137 -14.67 8.06 -4.06
N ILE A 138 -15.48 9.08 -3.79
CA ILE A 138 -16.68 8.96 -2.95
C ILE A 138 -17.67 7.97 -3.59
N ASP A 139 -18.01 8.15 -4.87
CA ASP A 139 -18.94 7.25 -5.58
C ASP A 139 -18.48 5.79 -5.49
N ARG A 140 -17.20 5.54 -5.76
CA ARG A 140 -16.60 4.20 -5.65
C ARG A 140 -16.73 3.63 -4.25
N LEU A 141 -16.43 4.41 -3.20
CA LEU A 141 -16.49 3.94 -1.81
C LEU A 141 -17.91 3.62 -1.36
N VAL A 142 -18.88 4.42 -1.79
CA VAL A 142 -20.30 4.17 -1.52
C VAL A 142 -20.74 2.90 -2.25
N ARG A 143 -20.53 2.82 -3.56
CA ARG A 143 -21.04 1.72 -4.39
C ARG A 143 -20.37 0.38 -4.14
N THR A 144 -19.05 0.37 -3.94
CA THR A 144 -18.27 -0.89 -3.88
C THR A 144 -17.95 -1.33 -2.47
N ARG A 145 -17.90 -0.41 -1.49
CA ARG A 145 -17.57 -0.72 -0.10
C ARG A 145 -18.73 -0.48 0.87
N GLY A 146 -19.91 -0.07 0.37
CA GLY A 146 -21.11 0.15 1.18
C GLY A 146 -20.95 1.26 2.22
N MET A 147 -20.00 2.18 2.04
CA MET A 147 -19.78 3.28 2.97
C MET A 147 -20.87 4.34 2.82
N THR A 148 -21.18 5.05 3.90
CA THR A 148 -21.92 6.31 3.78
C THR A 148 -20.99 7.38 3.19
N GLU A 149 -21.57 8.36 2.50
CA GLU A 149 -20.78 9.49 1.97
C GLU A 149 -20.02 10.21 3.09
N ALA A 150 -20.65 10.42 4.26
CA ALA A 150 -20.01 11.03 5.42
C ALA A 150 -18.78 10.24 5.88
N ALA A 151 -18.89 8.91 6.00
CA ALA A 151 -17.75 8.06 6.39
C ALA A 151 -16.65 8.04 5.33
N ALA A 152 -17.00 8.10 4.04
CA ALA A 152 -16.01 8.21 2.96
C ALA A 152 -15.22 9.52 3.05
N ARG A 153 -15.92 10.65 3.25
CA ARG A 153 -15.32 11.98 3.40
C ARG A 153 -14.41 12.05 4.64
N GLU A 154 -14.84 11.50 5.77
CA GLU A 154 -14.05 11.43 7.00
C GLU A 154 -12.73 10.66 6.78
N ARG A 155 -12.81 9.48 6.14
CA ARG A 155 -11.61 8.71 5.80
C ARG A 155 -10.69 9.43 4.83
N MET A 156 -11.24 10.10 3.82
CA MET A 156 -10.46 10.89 2.87
C MET A 156 -9.75 12.08 3.55
N ALA A 157 -10.37 12.70 4.55
CA ALA A 157 -9.81 13.82 5.29
C ALA A 157 -8.67 13.41 6.24
N ALA A 158 -8.62 12.13 6.65
CA ALA A 158 -7.54 11.57 7.46
C ALA A 158 -6.28 11.20 6.67
N GLN A 159 -6.31 11.32 5.34
CA GLN A 159 -5.19 11.03 4.44
C GLN A 159 -4.53 12.32 3.95
N ALA A 160 -3.35 12.20 3.35
CA ALA A 160 -2.69 13.29 2.66
C ALA A 160 -3.63 13.94 1.62
N THR A 161 -3.43 15.22 1.36
CA THR A 161 -4.17 15.94 0.31
C THR A 161 -3.81 15.42 -1.09
N ARG A 162 -4.60 15.79 -2.09
CA ARG A 162 -4.31 15.42 -3.49
C ARG A 162 -3.01 16.07 -3.95
N GLU A 163 -2.80 17.30 -3.52
CA GLU A 163 -1.64 18.13 -3.81
C GLU A 163 -0.37 17.54 -3.20
N GLU A 164 -0.40 17.14 -1.92
CA GLU A 164 0.73 16.47 -1.27
C GLU A 164 1.08 15.15 -1.94
N ARG A 165 0.07 14.35 -2.34
CA ARG A 165 0.33 13.13 -3.13
C ARG A 165 1.01 13.44 -4.46
N ARG A 166 0.49 14.40 -5.22
CA ARG A 166 1.07 14.78 -6.52
C ARG A 166 2.47 15.37 -6.38
N ALA A 167 2.77 16.05 -5.27
CA ALA A 167 4.08 16.65 -5.02
C ALA A 167 5.21 15.62 -4.89
N VAL A 168 4.89 14.39 -4.48
CA VAL A 168 5.88 13.29 -4.34
C VAL A 168 5.86 12.31 -5.52
N ALA A 169 5.02 12.57 -6.53
CA ALA A 169 4.86 11.66 -7.66
C ALA A 169 5.90 11.92 -8.75
N ASP A 170 6.60 10.87 -9.18
CA ASP A 170 7.35 10.89 -10.43
C ASP A 170 6.43 10.67 -11.64
N VAL A 171 5.36 9.89 -11.42
CA VAL A 171 4.34 9.57 -12.42
C VAL A 171 2.96 9.60 -11.77
N VAL A 172 1.99 10.20 -12.46
CA VAL A 172 0.59 10.20 -12.05
C VAL A 172 -0.23 9.42 -13.07
N ILE A 173 -1.02 8.46 -12.59
CA ILE A 173 -2.01 7.72 -13.39
C ILE A 173 -3.38 8.30 -13.06
N ASP A 174 -4.07 8.84 -14.07
CA ASP A 174 -5.43 9.36 -13.91
C ASP A 174 -6.45 8.22 -14.02
N ASN A 175 -7.21 8.04 -12.95
CA ASN A 175 -8.26 7.04 -12.83
C ASN A 175 -9.62 7.66 -12.51
N ASP A 176 -9.91 8.87 -13.02
CA ASP A 176 -11.27 9.45 -13.07
C ASP A 176 -12.13 8.82 -14.17
N GLY A 177 -11.48 8.30 -15.22
CA GLY A 177 -12.16 7.66 -16.35
C GLY A 177 -12.73 6.27 -16.06
N PRO A 178 -13.41 5.67 -17.06
CA PRO A 178 -13.83 4.29 -16.99
C PRO A 178 -12.63 3.34 -17.12
N LEU A 179 -12.80 2.10 -16.66
CA LEU A 179 -11.71 1.14 -16.50
C LEU A 179 -10.94 0.85 -17.81
N GLU A 180 -11.62 0.93 -18.95
CA GLU A 180 -11.05 0.71 -20.27
C GLU A 180 -9.99 1.77 -20.64
N LYS A 181 -10.03 2.96 -20.01
CA LYS A 181 -9.02 4.00 -20.17
C LYS A 181 -7.85 3.86 -19.21
N LEU A 182 -7.95 3.00 -18.19
CA LEU A 182 -6.89 2.81 -17.20
C LEU A 182 -5.76 1.96 -17.77
N GLU A 183 -6.09 0.81 -18.39
CA GLU A 183 -5.08 -0.14 -18.89
C GLU A 183 -4.07 0.48 -19.86
N PRO A 184 -4.46 1.30 -20.85
CA PRO A 184 -3.51 1.94 -21.75
C PRO A 184 -2.53 2.88 -21.01
N GLN A 185 -3.00 3.61 -20.00
CA GLN A 185 -2.14 4.48 -19.18
C GLN A 185 -1.16 3.65 -18.35
N VAL A 186 -1.61 2.57 -17.71
CA VAL A 186 -0.72 1.70 -16.92
C VAL A 186 0.34 1.05 -17.82
N ARG A 187 -0.04 0.64 -19.03
CA ARG A 187 0.86 0.10 -20.04
C ARG A 187 1.94 1.10 -20.45
N GLU A 188 1.56 2.35 -20.73
CA GLU A 188 2.53 3.40 -21.07
C GLU A 188 3.52 3.63 -19.93
N VAL A 189 3.03 3.68 -18.68
CA VAL A 189 3.90 3.78 -17.50
C VAL A 189 4.86 2.59 -17.44
N TRP A 190 4.36 1.37 -17.56
CA TRP A 190 5.15 0.14 -17.54
C TRP A 190 6.26 0.14 -18.59
N GLU A 191 5.95 0.47 -19.83
CA GLU A 191 6.91 0.50 -20.94
C GLU A 191 7.99 1.57 -20.74
N SER A 192 7.69 2.64 -20.00
CA SER A 192 8.67 3.70 -19.67
C SER A 192 9.57 3.38 -18.47
N LEU A 193 9.24 2.37 -17.64
CA LEU A 193 9.99 2.08 -16.41
C LEU A 193 11.47 1.73 -16.63
N PRO A 194 11.88 0.95 -17.66
CA PRO A 194 13.28 0.64 -17.89
C PRO A 194 14.15 1.89 -18.14
N GLU A 195 13.65 2.85 -18.90
CA GLU A 195 14.36 4.11 -19.19
C GLU A 195 14.49 4.97 -17.94
N ARG A 196 13.38 5.09 -17.18
CA ARG A 196 13.34 5.83 -15.91
C ARG A 196 14.26 5.21 -14.86
N ALA A 197 14.34 3.88 -14.79
CA ALA A 197 15.27 3.17 -13.91
C ALA A 197 16.73 3.52 -14.22
N ALA A 198 17.08 3.62 -15.51
CA ALA A 198 18.42 4.02 -15.93
C ALA A 198 18.75 5.49 -15.58
N GLU A 199 17.74 6.36 -15.52
CA GLU A 199 17.88 7.76 -15.10
C GLU A 199 18.02 7.92 -13.58
N SER A 200 17.17 7.27 -12.78
CA SER A 200 17.26 7.28 -11.31
C SER A 200 18.60 6.73 -10.81
N GLY A 201 19.08 5.62 -11.41
CA GLY A 201 20.39 5.06 -11.09
C GLY A 201 21.58 5.95 -11.46
N ARG A 202 21.41 6.94 -12.36
CA ARG A 202 22.44 7.94 -12.68
C ARG A 202 22.47 9.08 -11.65
N ARG A 203 21.32 9.50 -11.11
CA ARG A 203 21.26 10.52 -10.05
C ARG A 203 21.90 10.05 -8.74
N GLY A 204 21.61 8.83 -8.30
CA GLY A 204 22.18 8.28 -7.06
C GLY A 204 23.70 7.97 -7.09
N ARG A 205 24.37 8.12 -8.25
CA ARG A 205 25.84 7.98 -8.37
C ARG A 205 26.58 9.33 -8.42
N MET A 206 25.84 10.44 -8.44
CA MET A 206 26.41 11.80 -8.47
C MET A 206 26.38 12.50 -7.10
N GLU A 207 25.76 11.89 -6.09
CA GLU A 207 25.80 12.30 -4.68
C GLU A 207 26.79 11.44 -3.89
#